data_AF-A0A1A8ENY9-F1
#
_entry.id   AF-A0A1A8ENY9-F1
#
_cell.length_a   1.000
_cell.length_b   1.000
_cell.length_c   1.000
_cell.angle_alpha   90.00
_cell.angle_beta   90.00
_cell.angle_gamma   90.00
#
_symmetry.space_group_name_H-M   'P 1'
#
loop_
_entity.id
_entity.type
_entity.pdbx_description
1 polymer ?
#
loop_
_entity_poly.entity_id
_entity_poly.type
_entity_poly.pdbx_seq_one_letter_code
_entity_poly.pdbx_strand_id
1 'polypeptide(L)'
;MEAGRAAIWPRMEPFLLGALQVAPSSKLGLPYLRKMAIYVRTRDGCFPVLGWPRWKRIACGKLLLPEDVAWLYFETFDLLVDHHPQQRLEWAERLSQCSSKSELDHARNMLSVDTLQFLLFLYIQQLNRMSLRTSLI
;
A
#
# COMPACT_ATOMS: atom_id res chain seq x y z
N MET A 1 -4.87 13.21 -37.66
CA MET A 1 -5.43 13.23 -36.29
C MET A 1 -5.18 11.84 -35.72
N GLU A 2 -4.01 11.65 -35.10
CA GLU A 2 -3.59 10.36 -34.53
C GLU A 2 -4.51 10.00 -33.35
N ALA A 3 -5.25 8.91 -33.49
CA ALA A 3 -6.12 8.39 -32.44
C ALA A 3 -5.27 8.01 -31.22
N GLY A 4 -5.74 8.44 -30.04
CA GLY A 4 -5.00 8.37 -28.78
C GLY A 4 -4.48 6.96 -28.46
N ARG A 5 -3.18 6.77 -28.62
CA ARG A 5 -2.45 5.68 -27.98
C ARG A 5 -2.20 6.08 -26.53
N ALA A 6 -3.04 5.59 -25.63
CA ALA A 6 -2.70 5.57 -24.22
C ALA A 6 -1.55 4.57 -24.02
N ALA A 7 -0.31 5.07 -24.02
CA ALA A 7 0.84 4.30 -23.57
C ALA A 7 0.80 4.24 -22.04
N ILE A 8 0.09 3.27 -21.49
CA ILE A 8 0.24 2.91 -20.08
C ILE A 8 1.55 2.14 -20.03
N TRP A 9 2.67 2.82 -19.82
CA TRP A 9 3.84 2.13 -19.29
C TRP A 9 3.56 1.99 -17.80
N PRO A 10 3.13 0.83 -17.29
CA PRO A 10 3.10 0.65 -15.86
C PRO A 10 4.53 0.88 -15.39
N ARG A 11 4.73 1.81 -14.45
CA ARG A 11 5.93 1.81 -13.62
C ARG A 11 6.12 0.37 -13.14
N MET A 12 7.26 -0.23 -13.48
CA MET A 12 7.53 -1.64 -13.19
C MET A 12 7.92 -1.82 -11.72
N GLU A 13 8.29 -0.75 -11.05
CA GLU A 13 8.76 -0.69 -9.67
C GLU A 13 7.80 -1.36 -8.67
N PRO A 14 6.45 -1.19 -8.73
CA PRO A 14 5.54 -1.91 -7.85
C PRO A 14 5.56 -3.43 -8.05
N PHE A 15 5.86 -3.92 -9.25
CA PHE A 15 5.95 -5.35 -9.56
C PHE A 15 7.32 -5.93 -9.20
N LEU A 16 8.40 -5.16 -9.44
CA LEU A 16 9.78 -5.60 -9.24
C LEU A 16 10.25 -5.44 -7.79
N LEU A 17 9.89 -4.33 -7.15
CA LEU A 17 10.38 -3.92 -5.83
C LEU A 17 9.26 -3.89 -4.78
N GLY A 18 8.01 -3.71 -5.22
CA GLY A 18 6.87 -3.54 -4.33
C GLY A 18 6.23 -4.81 -3.81
N ALA A 19 6.54 -5.96 -4.41
CA ALA A 19 5.94 -7.22 -4.00
C ALA A 19 6.70 -7.80 -2.80
N LEU A 20 6.03 -7.82 -1.65
CA LEU A 20 6.61 -8.36 -0.43
C LEU A 20 6.76 -9.89 -0.55
N GLN A 21 7.91 -10.41 -0.11
CA GLN A 21 8.19 -11.86 -0.02
C GLN A 21 7.51 -12.51 1.19
N VAL A 22 6.30 -12.06 1.51
CA VAL A 22 5.46 -12.58 2.59
C VAL A 22 4.26 -13.25 1.94
N ALA A 23 3.89 -14.43 2.43
CA ALA A 23 2.72 -15.13 1.91
C ALA A 23 1.49 -14.19 1.94
N PRO A 24 0.93 -13.81 0.78
CA PRO A 24 -0.08 -12.76 0.76
C PRO A 24 -1.36 -13.30 1.40
N SER A 25 -1.93 -12.52 2.31
CA SER A 25 -3.20 -12.86 2.96
C SER A 25 -4.28 -13.10 1.91
N SER A 26 -5.06 -14.18 2.06
CA SER A 26 -6.19 -14.49 1.18
C SER A 26 -7.22 -13.36 1.14
N LYS A 27 -7.24 -12.52 2.18
CA LYS A 27 -8.10 -11.33 2.29
C LYS A 27 -7.62 -10.13 1.48
N LEU A 28 -6.45 -10.16 0.85
CA LEU A 28 -6.07 -9.19 -0.18
C LEU A 28 -6.67 -9.53 -1.55
N GLY A 29 -7.60 -10.50 -1.60
CA GLY A 29 -8.28 -10.95 -2.80
C GLY A 29 -9.13 -9.88 -3.45
N LEU A 30 -9.29 -9.96 -4.78
CA LEU A 30 -10.17 -9.06 -5.54
C LEU A 30 -11.58 -8.89 -4.92
N PRO A 31 -12.27 -9.94 -4.45
CA PRO A 31 -13.59 -9.78 -3.83
C PRO A 31 -13.55 -8.90 -2.57
N TYR A 32 -12.48 -9.00 -1.79
CA TYR A 32 -12.33 -8.24 -0.55
C TYR A 32 -11.86 -6.81 -0.82
N LEU A 33 -10.89 -6.62 -1.72
CA LEU A 33 -10.43 -5.28 -2.11
C LEU A 33 -11.55 -4.46 -2.75
N ARG A 34 -12.47 -5.09 -3.50
CA ARG A 34 -13.70 -4.42 -3.96
C ARG A 34 -14.58 -3.95 -2.80
N LYS A 35 -14.82 -4.81 -1.79
CA LYS A 35 -15.56 -4.41 -0.58
C LYS A 35 -14.85 -3.30 0.18
N MET A 36 -13.52 -3.34 0.24
CA MET A 36 -12.71 -2.29 0.86
C MET A 36 -12.83 -0.97 0.09
N ALA A 37 -12.75 -0.99 -1.24
CA ALA A 37 -12.93 0.18 -2.10
C ALA A 37 -14.29 0.86 -1.87
N ILE A 38 -15.37 0.07 -1.76
CA ILE A 38 -16.70 0.59 -1.42
C ILE A 38 -16.70 1.17 0.00
N TYR A 39 -16.15 0.44 0.98
CA TYR A 39 -16.13 0.86 2.37
C TYR A 39 -15.35 2.16 2.60
N VAL A 40 -14.20 2.34 1.95
CA VAL A 40 -13.40 3.57 2.09
C VAL A 40 -14.08 4.74 1.37
N ARG A 41 -14.72 4.52 0.22
CA ARG A 41 -15.48 5.58 -0.48
C ARG A 41 -16.65 6.14 0.32
N THR A 42 -17.30 5.34 1.16
CA THR A 42 -18.48 5.76 1.94
C THR A 42 -18.13 6.33 3.32
N ARG A 43 -16.86 6.49 3.65
CA ARG A 43 -16.39 6.91 4.97
C ARG A 43 -15.59 8.21 4.88
N ASP A 44 -16.00 9.21 5.65
CA ASP A 44 -15.37 10.54 5.66
C ASP A 44 -13.89 10.47 6.00
N GLY A 45 -13.05 10.98 5.10
CA GLY A 45 -11.59 11.03 5.28
C GLY A 45 -10.87 9.69 5.02
N CYS A 46 -11.48 8.74 4.29
CA CYS A 46 -10.73 7.63 3.68
C CYS A 46 -10.53 7.78 2.17
N PHE A 47 -11.18 8.75 1.52
CA PHE A 47 -11.17 8.90 0.08
C PHE A 47 -11.13 10.39 -0.25
N PRO A 48 -10.27 10.83 -1.20
CA PRO A 48 -9.35 10.04 -2.02
C PRO A 48 -8.08 9.59 -1.28
N VAL A 49 -7.82 10.12 -0.08
CA VAL A 49 -6.60 9.86 0.71
C VAL A 49 -6.91 8.96 1.90
N LEU A 50 -6.06 7.94 2.11
CA LEU A 50 -6.14 7.00 3.22
C LEU A 50 -4.96 7.22 4.17
N GLY A 51 -5.23 7.64 5.41
CA GLY A 51 -4.19 7.79 6.45
C GLY A 51 -3.83 6.47 7.13
N TRP A 52 -2.58 6.37 7.62
CA TRP A 52 -2.08 5.21 8.39
C TRP A 52 -3.00 4.78 9.53
N PRO A 53 -3.51 5.66 10.41
CA PRO A 53 -4.36 5.25 11.53
C PRO A 53 -5.63 4.52 11.11
N ARG A 54 -6.11 4.80 9.89
CA ARG A 54 -7.31 4.19 9.35
C ARG A 54 -6.99 2.89 8.62
N TRP A 55 -5.91 2.86 7.85
CA TRP A 55 -5.40 1.62 7.29
C TRP A 55 -5.08 0.60 8.38
N LYS A 56 -4.35 0.97 9.43
CA LYS A 56 -4.05 0.11 10.60
C LYS A 56 -5.30 -0.54 11.18
N ARG A 57 -6.38 0.23 11.37
CA ARG A 57 -7.67 -0.30 11.86
C ARG A 57 -8.29 -1.32 10.90
N ILE A 58 -8.25 -1.07 9.60
CA ILE A 58 -8.78 -2.00 8.58
C ILE A 58 -7.92 -3.27 8.50
N ALA A 59 -6.59 -3.10 8.46
CA ALA A 59 -5.62 -4.16 8.31
C ALA A 59 -5.58 -5.08 9.53
N CYS A 60 -5.37 -4.53 10.72
CA CYS A 60 -5.30 -5.33 11.93
C CYS A 60 -6.68 -5.87 12.35
N GLY A 61 -7.75 -5.08 12.17
CA GLY A 61 -9.09 -5.47 12.59
C GLY A 61 -9.79 -6.42 11.61
N LYS A 62 -9.93 -6.03 10.35
CA LYS A 62 -10.72 -6.79 9.37
C LYS A 62 -9.85 -7.80 8.60
N LEU A 63 -8.65 -7.39 8.18
CA LEU A 63 -7.73 -8.27 7.47
C LEU A 63 -6.97 -9.21 8.43
N LEU A 64 -6.94 -8.91 9.72
CA LEU A 64 -6.16 -9.64 10.73
C LEU A 64 -4.67 -9.74 10.33
N LEU A 65 -4.17 -8.70 9.68
CA LEU A 65 -2.74 -8.59 9.40
C LEU A 65 -2.02 -8.18 10.68
N PRO A 66 -0.83 -8.75 10.95
CA PRO A 66 0.10 -8.18 11.91
C PRO A 66 0.36 -6.70 11.59
N GLU A 67 0.52 -5.87 12.62
CA GLU A 67 0.66 -4.41 12.44
C GLU A 67 1.92 -4.04 11.65
N ASP A 68 3.02 -4.74 11.90
CA ASP A 68 4.29 -4.63 11.17
C ASP A 68 4.11 -4.95 9.68
N VAL A 69 3.35 -6.00 9.34
CA VAL A 69 3.03 -6.33 7.94
C VAL A 69 2.13 -5.26 7.31
N ALA A 70 1.14 -4.77 8.06
CA ALA A 70 0.28 -3.69 7.60
C ALA A 70 1.06 -2.40 7.34
N TRP A 71 2.02 -2.06 8.22
CA TRP A 71 2.94 -0.94 8.04
C TRP A 71 3.82 -1.15 6.84
N LEU A 72 4.41 -2.34 6.68
CA LEU A 72 5.31 -2.65 5.58
C LEU A 72 4.64 -2.46 4.21
N TYR A 73 3.38 -2.88 4.04
CA TYR A 73 2.63 -2.58 2.81
C TYR A 73 2.46 -1.07 2.57
N PHE A 74 2.13 -0.33 3.63
CA PHE A 74 1.85 1.11 3.55
C PHE A 74 3.12 1.91 3.23
N GLU A 75 4.21 1.62 3.92
CA GLU A 75 5.54 2.22 3.73
C GLU A 75 6.14 1.83 2.36
N THR A 76 6.05 0.57 1.96
CA THR A 76 6.54 0.13 0.64
C THR A 76 5.81 0.86 -0.47
N PHE A 77 4.49 1.03 -0.36
CA PHE A 77 3.75 1.81 -1.34
C PHE A 77 4.23 3.28 -1.37
N ASP A 78 4.36 3.91 -0.21
CA ASP A 78 4.84 5.30 -0.12
C ASP A 78 6.23 5.49 -0.75
N LEU A 79 7.13 4.52 -0.58
CA LEU A 79 8.47 4.52 -1.20
C LEU A 79 8.45 4.39 -2.73
N LEU A 80 7.40 3.78 -3.29
CA LEU A 80 7.23 3.58 -4.74
C LEU A 80 6.53 4.75 -5.41
N VAL A 81 5.83 5.58 -4.64
CA VAL A 81 5.21 6.81 -5.14
C VAL A 81 6.31 7.84 -5.40
N ASP A 82 6.12 8.60 -6.47
CA ASP A 82 7.03 9.67 -6.86
C ASP A 82 6.83 10.89 -5.95
N HIS A 83 7.60 10.95 -4.87
CA HIS A 83 7.68 12.10 -3.98
C HIS A 83 8.84 13.01 -4.37
N HIS A 84 8.67 14.31 -4.12
CA HIS A 84 9.76 15.25 -4.33
C HIS A 84 10.96 14.87 -3.43
N PRO A 85 12.22 14.89 -3.92
CA PRO A 85 13.37 14.42 -3.15
C PRO A 85 13.51 15.08 -1.77
N GLN A 86 13.15 16.36 -1.67
CA GLN A 86 13.17 17.14 -0.43
C GLN A 86 12.15 16.59 0.58
N GLN A 87 10.93 16.25 0.14
CA GLN A 87 9.93 15.65 1.02
C GLN A 87 10.38 14.27 1.53
N ARG A 88 11.05 13.49 0.67
CA ARG A 88 11.62 12.20 1.06
C ARG A 88 12.74 12.36 2.09
N LEU A 89 13.59 13.37 1.91
CA LEU A 89 14.67 13.69 2.85
C LEU A 89 14.10 14.15 4.20
N GLU A 90 13.19 15.12 4.21
CA GLU A 90 12.53 15.62 5.42
C GLU A 90 11.85 14.48 6.20
N TRP A 91 11.23 13.54 5.49
CA TRP A 91 10.61 12.38 6.09
C TRP A 91 11.65 11.42 6.69
N ALA A 92 12.73 11.11 5.97
CA ALA A 92 13.82 10.27 6.46
C ALA A 92 14.50 10.88 7.70
N GLU A 93 14.75 12.19 7.67
CA GLU A 93 15.30 12.93 8.80
C GLU A 93 14.37 12.87 10.02
N ARG A 94 13.07 13.15 9.84
CA ARG A 94 12.07 13.06 10.91
C ARG A 94 12.05 11.68 11.57
N LEU A 95 12.08 10.62 10.77
CA LEU A 95 12.11 9.25 11.29
C LEU A 95 13.43 8.95 12.01
N SER A 96 14.58 9.43 11.52
CA SER A 96 15.89 9.22 12.14
C SER A 96 16.04 9.92 13.50
N GLN A 97 15.31 11.02 13.72
CA GLN A 97 15.35 11.80 14.95
C GLN A 97 14.43 11.24 16.05
N CYS A 98 13.53 10.31 15.70
CA CYS A 98 12.66 9.67 16.69
C CYS A 98 13.49 8.75 17.61
N SER A 99 13.46 9.01 18.91
CA SER A 99 14.21 8.26 19.92
C SER A 99 13.33 7.27 20.68
N SER A 100 12.01 7.40 20.58
CA SER A 100 11.04 6.53 21.23
C SER A 100 10.03 5.93 20.27
N LYS A 101 9.44 4.79 20.66
CA LYS A 101 8.33 4.18 19.92
C LYS A 101 7.14 5.12 19.75
N SER A 102 6.85 5.94 20.76
CA SER A 102 5.73 6.90 20.71
C SER A 102 5.95 7.99 19.66
N GLU A 103 7.18 8.49 19.52
CA GLU A 103 7.53 9.48 18.49
C GLU A 103 7.45 8.87 17.10
N LEU A 104 7.95 7.64 16.92
CA LEU A 104 7.80 6.89 15.67
C LEU A 104 6.33 6.71 15.30
N ASP A 105 5.50 6.25 16.24
CA ASP A 105 4.07 6.06 16.01
C ASP A 105 3.37 7.38 15.66
N HIS A 106 3.77 8.49 16.30
CA HIS A 106 3.27 9.82 15.96
C HIS A 106 3.65 10.23 14.54
N ALA A 107 4.91 10.07 14.14
CA ALA A 107 5.38 10.34 12.80
C ALA A 107 4.57 9.52 11.78
N ARG A 108 4.47 8.19 11.98
CA ARG A 108 3.70 7.27 11.12
C ARG A 108 2.24 7.69 10.95
N ASN A 109 1.61 8.22 12.00
CA ASN A 109 0.22 8.67 11.94
C ASN A 109 -0.02 9.86 11.00
N MET A 110 1.04 10.60 10.65
CA MET A 110 0.98 11.68 9.67
C MET A 110 0.99 11.19 8.22
N LEU A 111 1.36 9.91 7.99
CA LEU A 111 1.50 9.37 6.65
C LEU A 111 0.13 9.03 6.04
N SER A 112 -0.02 9.36 4.77
CA SER A 112 -1.24 9.12 4.01
C SER A 112 -0.94 8.85 2.55
N VAL A 113 -1.79 8.06 1.90
CA VAL A 113 -1.56 7.55 0.54
C VAL A 113 -2.82 7.73 -0.32
N ASP A 114 -2.66 7.76 -1.64
CA ASP A 114 -3.80 7.67 -2.54
C ASP A 114 -4.49 6.31 -2.37
N THR A 115 -5.79 6.36 -2.12
CA THR A 115 -6.56 5.18 -1.72
C THR A 115 -6.70 4.17 -2.85
N LEU A 116 -6.91 4.63 -4.08
CA LEU A 116 -7.11 3.72 -5.22
C LEU A 116 -5.80 3.08 -5.64
N GLN A 117 -4.74 3.88 -5.73
CA GLN A 117 -3.41 3.39 -6.05
C GLN A 117 -2.92 2.41 -4.99
N PHE A 118 -3.15 2.69 -3.71
CA PHE A 118 -2.80 1.77 -2.63
C PHE A 118 -3.58 0.45 -2.71
N LEU A 119 -4.88 0.49 -2.99
CA LEU A 119 -5.68 -0.73 -3.20
C LEU A 119 -5.20 -1.56 -4.40
N LEU A 120 -4.77 -0.92 -5.49
CA LEU A 120 -4.17 -1.60 -6.64
C LEU A 120 -2.83 -2.22 -6.27
N PHE A 121 -2.00 -1.52 -5.51
CA PHE A 121 -0.75 -2.04 -4.97
C PHE A 121 -0.97 -3.29 -4.11
N LEU A 122 -1.98 -3.28 -3.23
CA LEU A 122 -2.35 -4.44 -2.42
C LEU A 122 -2.81 -5.63 -3.28
N TYR A 123 -3.49 -5.38 -4.40
CA TYR A 123 -3.90 -6.42 -5.33
C TYR A 123 -2.68 -7.07 -6.01
N ILE A 124 -1.68 -6.28 -6.39
CA ILE A 124 -0.44 -6.78 -7.03
C ILE A 124 0.29 -7.79 -6.13
N GLN A 125 0.22 -7.63 -4.80
CA GLN A 125 0.82 -8.56 -3.84
C GLN A 125 0.34 -10.01 -4.00
N GLN A 126 -0.84 -10.21 -4.62
CA GLN A 126 -1.35 -11.55 -4.89
C GLN A 126 -0.87 -12.16 -6.20
N LEU A 127 -0.35 -11.35 -7.13
CA LEU A 127 0.07 -11.82 -8.46
C LEU A 127 1.30 -12.71 -8.37
N ASN A 128 2.15 -12.50 -7.36
CA ASN A 128 3.31 -13.36 -7.09
C ASN A 128 2.96 -14.67 -6.38
N ARG A 129 1.68 -15.04 -6.27
CA ARG A 129 1.27 -16.42 -5.97
C ARG A 129 1.59 -17.32 -7.17
N MET A 130 2.89 -17.54 -7.43
CA MET A 130 3.35 -18.65 -8.26
C MET A 130 3.05 -19.93 -7.48
N SER A 131 1.85 -20.46 -7.71
CA SER A 131 1.53 -21.82 -7.28
C SER A 131 2.36 -22.76 -8.16
N LEU A 132 3.35 -23.43 -7.57
CA LEU A 132 4.06 -24.53 -8.24
C LEU A 132 3.11 -25.66 -8.68
N ARG A 133 1.89 -25.73 -8.11
CA ARG A 133 0.84 -26.67 -8.55
C ARG A 133 0.21 -26.31 -9.90
N THR A 134 0.34 -25.07 -10.35
CA THR A 134 -0.19 -24.61 -11.66
C THR A 134 0.83 -24.69 -12.78
N SER A 135 2.10 -25.00 -12.46
CA SER A 135 3.18 -25.22 -13.43
C SER A 135 3.27 -26.68 -13.89
N LEU A 136 2.36 -27.54 -13.43
CA LEU A 136 2.19 -28.93 -13.88
C LEU A 136 1.00 -29.00 -14.85
N ILE A 137 1.12 -28.38 -16.02
CA ILE A 137 0.36 -28.72 -17.23
C ILE A 137 1.32 -28.61 -18.41
#